data_AF-A0AA43KX25-F1
#
_entry.id   AF-A0AA43KX25-F1
#
_cell.length_a   1.000
_cell.length_b   1.000
_cell.length_c   1.000
_cell.angle_alpha   90.00
_cell.angle_beta   90.00
_cell.angle_gamma   90.00
#
_symmetry.space_group_name_H-M   'P 1'
#
loop_
_entity.id
_entity.type
_entity.pdbx_description
1 polymer ?
#
loop_
_entity_poly.entity_id
_entity_poly.type
_entity_poly.pdbx_seq_one_letter_code
_entity_poly.pdbx_strand_id
1 'polypeptide(L)'
;MNDFFIKEQIVELCDSVVRNINNNFRNISLDIDDEGNLRIKIILDITTEKEYEYIDDISAEFEAVQENRIVKDIEVTTDLNSKPLPHLIYSRED
;
A
#
# COMPACT_ATOMS: atom_id res chain seq x y z
N MET A 1 -17.41 -2.81 9.26
CA MET A 1 -16.27 -3.73 9.04
C MET A 1 -15.69 -4.16 10.38
N ASN A 2 -15.14 -5.38 10.49
CA ASN A 2 -14.50 -5.83 11.73
C ASN A 2 -13.15 -5.10 11.90
N ASP A 3 -12.96 -4.38 13.01
CA ASP A 3 -11.70 -3.69 13.35
C ASP A 3 -10.49 -4.63 13.34
N PHE A 4 -10.71 -5.91 13.67
CA PHE A 4 -9.69 -6.95 13.58
C PHE A 4 -9.20 -7.18 12.14
N PHE A 5 -10.12 -7.20 11.16
CA PHE A 5 -9.77 -7.40 9.76
C PHE A 5 -8.90 -6.25 9.23
N ILE A 6 -9.26 -5.01 9.54
CA ILE A 6 -8.46 -3.84 9.13
C ILE A 6 -7.03 -3.93 9.70
N LYS A 7 -6.90 -4.31 10.98
CA LYS A 7 -5.60 -4.46 11.64
C LYS A 7 -4.76 -5.56 11.02
N GLU A 8 -5.36 -6.70 10.68
CA GLU A 8 -4.71 -7.79 9.97
C GLU A 8 -4.14 -7.30 8.64
N GLN A 9 -4.95 -6.62 7.82
CA GLN A 9 -4.50 -6.09 6.53
C GLN A 9 -3.38 -5.05 6.67
N ILE A 10 -3.43 -4.22 7.71
CA ILE A 10 -2.34 -3.28 8.01
C ILE A 10 -1.05 -4.04 8.33
N VAL A 11 -1.11 -5.10 9.14
CA VAL A 11 0.08 -5.87 9.54
C VAL A 11 0.69 -6.57 8.33
N GLU A 12 -0.13 -7.27 7.55
CA GLU A 12 0.34 -7.97 6.35
C GLU A 12 0.94 -7.01 5.32
N LEU A 13 0.32 -5.84 5.10
CA LEU A 13 0.88 -4.86 4.17
C LEU A 13 2.17 -4.21 4.73
N CYS A 14 2.27 -3.99 6.04
CA CYS A 14 3.52 -3.52 6.66
C CYS A 14 4.68 -4.48 6.36
N ASP A 15 4.45 -5.78 6.48
CA ASP A 15 5.47 -6.81 6.26
C ASP A 15 5.97 -6.84 4.82
N SER A 16 5.07 -6.72 3.83
CA SER A 16 5.45 -6.61 2.41
C SER A 16 6.19 -5.31 2.09
N VAL A 17 5.78 -4.20 2.73
CA VAL A 17 6.37 -2.88 2.53
C VAL A 17 7.81 -2.82 3.05
N VAL A 18 8.08 -3.30 4.26
CA VAL A 18 9.42 -3.21 4.89
C VAL A 18 10.53 -3.84 4.04
N ARG A 19 10.21 -4.84 3.22
CA ARG A 19 11.17 -5.56 2.38
C ARG A 19 11.45 -4.88 1.04
N ASN A 20 10.50 -4.08 0.56
CA ASN A 20 10.44 -3.66 -0.84
C ASN A 20 10.34 -2.13 -1.01
N ILE A 21 10.53 -1.34 0.05
CA ILE A 21 10.63 0.13 -0.07
C ILE A 21 12.07 0.61 -0.22
N ASN A 22 12.17 1.81 -0.78
CA ASN A 22 13.40 2.58 -0.84
C ASN A 22 13.09 4.05 -0.51
N ASN A 23 14.10 4.91 -0.59
CA ASN A 23 13.92 6.32 -0.26
C ASN A 23 12.89 7.02 -1.16
N ASN A 24 12.67 6.61 -2.40
CA ASN A 24 11.73 7.25 -3.32
C ASN A 24 10.25 7.14 -2.90
N PHE A 25 9.92 6.20 -2.01
CA PHE A 25 8.58 6.10 -1.41
C PHE A 25 8.41 7.19 -0.36
N ARG A 26 7.38 8.03 -0.51
CA ARG A 26 7.00 9.04 0.49
C ARG A 26 5.88 8.58 1.38
N ASN A 27 4.88 7.94 0.80
CA ASN A 27 3.69 7.54 1.53
C ASN A 27 3.15 6.22 0.97
N ILE A 28 2.75 5.32 1.87
CA ILE A 28 1.94 4.16 1.54
C ILE A 28 0.77 4.16 2.52
N SER A 29 -0.44 4.07 2.00
CA SER A 29 -1.67 4.06 2.79
C SER A 29 -2.70 3.12 2.15
N LEU A 30 -3.66 2.66 2.95
CA LEU A 30 -4.75 1.80 2.50
C LEU A 30 -6.11 2.31 2.95
N ASP A 31 -7.13 1.86 2.24
CA ASP A 31 -8.54 1.97 2.60
C ASP A 31 -9.23 0.63 2.35
N ILE A 32 -10.27 0.33 3.11
CA ILE A 32 -11.10 -0.86 2.90
C ILE A 32 -12.54 -0.42 2.72
N ASP A 33 -13.12 -0.71 1.54
CA ASP A 33 -14.50 -0.36 1.25
C ASP A 33 -15.50 -1.27 1.96
N ASP A 34 -16.78 -0.90 1.96
CA ASP A 34 -17.84 -1.64 2.69
C ASP A 34 -18.00 -3.10 2.25
N GLU A 35 -17.50 -3.45 1.06
CA GLU A 35 -17.50 -4.81 0.51
C GLU A 35 -16.28 -5.63 0.94
N GLY A 36 -15.33 -5.04 1.67
CA GLY A 36 -14.11 -5.68 2.13
C GLY A 36 -12.97 -5.62 1.12
N ASN A 37 -13.10 -4.81 0.07
CA ASN A 37 -12.03 -4.67 -0.91
C ASN A 37 -11.02 -3.62 -0.43
N LEU A 38 -9.75 -3.92 -0.67
CA LEU A 38 -8.62 -3.05 -0.38
C LEU A 38 -8.31 -2.13 -1.55
N ARG A 39 -8.04 -0.88 -1.22
CA ARG A 39 -7.39 0.09 -2.08
C ARG A 39 -6.08 0.50 -1.42
N ILE A 40 -5.00 0.45 -2.18
CA ILE A 40 -3.69 0.87 -1.72
C ILE A 40 -3.34 2.14 -2.50
N LYS A 41 -2.72 3.11 -1.81
CA LYS A 41 -2.23 4.33 -2.43
C LYS A 41 -0.76 4.51 -2.10
N ILE A 42 0.03 4.74 -3.14
CA ILE A 42 1.47 4.91 -3.08
C ILE A 42 1.83 6.28 -3.65
N ILE A 43 2.47 7.11 -2.83
CA ILE A 43 3.00 8.41 -3.25
C ILE A 43 4.51 8.29 -3.34
N LEU A 44 5.05 8.59 -4.52
CA LEU A 44 6.47 8.55 -4.85
C LEU A 44 7.02 9.96 -5.07
N ASP A 45 8.32 10.13 -4.88
CA ASP A 45 9.05 11.32 -5.32
C ASP A 45 9.12 11.40 -6.87
N ILE A 46 9.46 10.29 -7.51
CA ILE A 46 9.49 10.13 -8.98
C ILE A 46 9.00 8.74 -9.39
N THR A 47 8.50 8.58 -10.61
CA THR A 47 8.18 7.25 -11.18
C THR A 47 9.35 6.75 -12.02
N THR A 48 9.88 5.57 -11.70
CA THR A 48 10.81 4.84 -12.57
C THR A 48 10.38 3.38 -12.71
N GLU A 49 10.91 2.66 -13.72
CA GLU A 49 10.63 1.23 -13.90
C GLU A 49 10.95 0.41 -12.65
N LYS A 50 12.02 0.79 -11.93
CA LYS A 50 12.44 0.11 -10.71
C LYS A 50 11.41 0.22 -9.58
N GLU A 51 10.71 1.36 -9.48
CA GLU A 51 9.63 1.51 -8.50
C GLU A 51 8.41 0.68 -8.85
N TYR A 52 8.12 0.47 -10.14
CA TYR A 52 7.07 -0.46 -10.53
C TYR A 52 7.44 -1.89 -10.16
N GLU A 53 8.71 -2.30 -10.32
CA GLU A 53 9.18 -3.61 -9.82
C GLU A 53 8.96 -3.75 -8.31
N TYR A 54 9.34 -2.74 -7.52
CA TYR A 54 9.09 -2.75 -6.07
C TYR A 54 7.61 -2.81 -5.71
N ILE A 55 6.75 -2.09 -6.44
CA ILE A 55 5.30 -2.09 -6.20
C ILE A 55 4.68 -3.44 -6.57
N ASP A 56 5.13 -4.05 -7.66
CA ASP A 56 4.70 -5.40 -8.06
C ASP A 56 5.13 -6.44 -7.03
N ASP A 57 6.34 -6.34 -6.47
CA ASP A 57 6.83 -7.20 -5.39
C ASP A 57 5.99 -7.03 -4.11
N ILE A 58 5.68 -5.78 -3.71
CA ILE A 58 4.78 -5.49 -2.58
C ILE A 58 3.41 -6.13 -2.82
N SER A 59 2.84 -5.93 -4.01
CA SER A 59 1.53 -6.46 -4.36
C SER A 59 1.53 -7.99 -4.33
N ALA A 60 2.54 -8.63 -4.91
CA ALA A 60 2.63 -10.08 -4.97
C ALA A 60 2.83 -10.71 -3.58
N GLU A 61 3.70 -10.14 -2.73
CA GLU A 61 3.88 -10.60 -1.35
C GLU A 61 2.60 -10.43 -0.54
N PHE A 62 1.94 -9.28 -0.67
CA PHE A 62 0.71 -9.00 0.07
C PHE A 62 -0.45 -9.88 -0.39
N GLU A 63 -0.61 -10.10 -1.69
CA GLU A 63 -1.66 -10.98 -2.23
C GLU A 63 -1.41 -12.47 -1.89
N ALA A 64 -0.15 -12.90 -1.80
CA ALA A 64 0.19 -14.30 -1.52
C ALA A 64 -0.27 -14.79 -0.13
N VAL A 65 -0.46 -13.87 0.82
CA VAL A 65 -0.96 -14.18 2.17
C VAL A 65 -2.48 -14.02 2.30
N GLN A 66 -3.16 -13.54 1.26
CA GLN A 66 -4.62 -13.39 1.31
C GLN A 66 -5.32 -14.70 0.94
N GLU A 67 -6.34 -15.07 1.72
CA GLU A 67 -7.19 -16.22 1.38
C GLU A 67 -8.05 -15.98 0.12
N ASN A 68 -8.34 -14.72 -0.19
CA ASN A 68 -9.16 -14.30 -1.32
C ASN A 68 -8.54 -13.09 -2.02
N ARG A 69 -8.88 -12.90 -3.30
CA ARG A 69 -8.45 -11.71 -4.05
C ARG A 69 -9.24 -10.48 -3.59
N ILE A 70 -8.68 -9.74 -2.64
CA ILE A 70 -9.31 -8.57 -2.01
C ILE A 70 -8.70 -7.23 -2.45
N VAL A 71 -7.53 -7.24 -3.11
CA VAL A 71 -6.92 -6.02 -3.66
C VAL A 71 -7.66 -5.61 -4.93
N LYS A 72 -8.28 -4.43 -4.89
CA LYS A 72 -9.09 -3.89 -5.98
C LYS A 72 -8.33 -2.90 -6.85
N ASP A 73 -7.49 -2.08 -6.23
CA ASP A 73 -6.72 -1.06 -6.92
C ASP A 73 -5.46 -0.67 -6.14
N ILE A 74 -4.40 -0.33 -6.87
CA ILE A 74 -3.18 0.28 -6.37
C ILE A 74 -2.98 1.60 -7.11
N GLU A 75 -3.35 2.71 -6.47
CA GLU A 75 -3.15 4.05 -7.01
C GLU A 75 -1.70 4.49 -6.78
N VAL A 76 -0.95 4.73 -7.85
CA VAL A 76 0.42 5.27 -7.78
C VAL A 76 0.42 6.71 -8.29
N THR A 77 0.98 7.63 -7.50
CA THR A 77 1.04 9.06 -7.86
C THR A 77 2.34 9.72 -7.41
N THR A 78 2.71 10.80 -8.11
CA THR A 78 3.80 11.72 -7.74
C THR A 78 3.29 13.08 -7.28
N ASP A 79 1.95 13.25 -7.20
CA ASP A 79 1.37 14.47 -6.64
C ASP A 79 1.57 14.50 -5.13
N LEU A 80 2.53 15.31 -4.68
CA LEU A 80 2.88 15.48 -3.27
C LEU A 80 1.77 16.14 -2.43
N ASN A 81 0.77 16.76 -3.07
CA ASN A 81 -0.40 17.31 -2.39
C ASN A 81 -1.54 16.28 -2.26
N SER A 82 -1.37 15.11 -2.88
CA SER A 82 -2.33 14.02 -2.82
C SER A 82 -2.43 13.52 -1.37
N LYS A 83 -3.65 13.38 -0.88
CA LYS A 83 -3.88 12.94 0.50
C LYS A 83 -3.70 11.43 0.60
N PRO A 84 -3.10 10.95 1.71
CA PRO A 84 -3.10 9.52 2.01
C PRO A 84 -4.54 9.03 2.25
N LEU A 85 -4.72 7.72 2.09
CA LEU A 85 -5.91 7.00 2.51
C LEU A 85 -5.99 6.94 4.06
N PRO A 86 -7.15 6.56 4.63
CA PRO A 86 -7.39 6.64 6.08
C PRO A 86 -6.40 5.86 6.95
N HIS A 87 -5.84 4.75 6.44
CA HIS A 87 -4.91 3.91 7.19
C HIS A 87 -3.49 4.06 6.65
N LEU A 88 -2.66 4.77 7.39
CA LEU A 88 -1.26 5.02 7.03
C LEU A 88 -0.39 3.80 7.38
N ILE A 89 0.40 3.33 6.41
CA ILE A 89 1.33 2.20 6.55
C ILE A 89 2.76 2.71 6.70
N TYR A 90 3.13 3.65 5.83
CA TYR A 90 4.45 4.24 5.82
C TYR A 90 4.36 5.72 5.45
N SER A 91 5.15 6.54 6.12
CA SER A 91 5.39 7.93 5.75
C SER A 91 6.84 8.26 6.00
N ARG A 92 7.52 8.83 5.00
CA ARG A 92 8.86 9.40 5.17
C ARG A 92 8.71 10.78 5.79
N GLU A 93 9.37 11.03 6.92
CA GLU A 93 9.51 12.39 7.46
C GLU A 93 10.45 13.20 6.55
N ASP A 94 10.14 14.48 6.35
CA ASP A 94 10.99 15.44 5.62
C ASP A 94 12.04 16.09 6.53
#